data_AF-A0A975K477-F1
#
_entry.id   AF-A0A975K477-F1
#
_cell.length_a   1.000
_cell.length_b   1.000
_cell.length_c   1.000
_cell.angle_alpha   90.00
_cell.angle_beta   90.00
_cell.angle_gamma   90.00
#
_symmetry.space_group_name_H-M   'P 1'
#
loop_
_entity.id
_entity.type
_entity.pdbx_description
1 polymer ?
#
loop_
_entity_poly.entity_id
_entity_poly.type
_entity_poly.pdbx_seq_one_letter_code
_entity_poly.pdbx_strand_id
1 'polypeptide(L)'
;MPGITRSVGDGGDNDRADVAQVQTLLNAVIGLLGLAPLDADGLCGKGMIAAIKAFQFRFTGLTAPDGRMDPGGRTFLKLQSAAAAAAQQPPPKPATKLSGADWWRANQGKYANSAALSDLAPAFRDKAKRFVAALRDAGATVTIGATRRNQTRAWLMHHCFMIAKGQMEPADVPRNPACDIVWDHGDPAKSRRGAQEMADLFSIVYLPSLTSRHIEGNAIDMTIA
;
A
#
# COMPACT_ATOMS: atom_id res chain seq x y z
N MET A 1 23.93 -12.86 -11.26
CA MET A 1 24.77 -11.71 -10.87
C MET A 1 25.89 -12.24 -10.00
N PRO A 2 27.15 -11.78 -10.16
CA PRO A 2 28.23 -12.17 -9.25
C PRO A 2 27.86 -11.76 -7.81
N GLY A 3 28.30 -12.52 -6.81
CA GLY A 3 28.16 -12.14 -5.40
C GLY A 3 29.38 -11.36 -4.92
N ILE A 4 29.32 -10.85 -3.68
CA ILE A 4 30.49 -10.27 -3.01
C ILE A 4 31.48 -11.37 -2.57
N THR A 5 32.77 -11.06 -2.59
CA THR A 5 33.84 -12.00 -2.23
C THR A 5 34.35 -11.86 -0.79
N ARG A 6 34.17 -10.68 -0.21
CA ARG A 6 34.56 -10.27 1.15
C ARG A 6 33.40 -9.57 1.85
N SER A 7 33.53 -9.40 3.17
CA SER A 7 32.48 -8.76 3.96
C SER A 7 32.41 -7.25 3.73
N VAL A 8 31.20 -6.68 3.64
CA VAL A 8 30.96 -5.25 3.36
C VAL A 8 30.09 -4.64 4.46
N GLY A 9 30.40 -3.41 4.88
CA GLY A 9 29.66 -2.69 5.91
C GLY A 9 30.45 -2.51 7.20
N ASP A 10 29.73 -2.39 8.31
CA ASP A 10 30.29 -2.14 9.65
C ASP A 10 31.24 -3.27 10.07
N GLY A 11 32.51 -2.95 10.30
CA GLY A 11 33.55 -3.93 10.63
C GLY A 11 33.82 -4.99 9.55
N GLY A 12 33.40 -4.75 8.29
CA GLY A 12 33.71 -5.61 7.15
C GLY A 12 35.07 -5.32 6.53
N ASP A 13 35.53 -6.24 5.68
CA ASP A 13 36.77 -6.09 4.88
C ASP A 13 36.69 -4.89 3.93
N ASN A 14 35.48 -4.57 3.45
CA ASN A 14 35.17 -3.44 2.59
C ASN A 14 36.06 -3.37 1.34
N ASP A 15 36.24 -4.51 0.66
CA ASP A 15 36.87 -4.53 -0.66
C ASP A 15 36.11 -3.62 -1.63
N ARG A 16 36.84 -2.79 -2.37
CA ARG A 16 36.25 -1.72 -3.18
C ARG A 16 35.24 -2.25 -4.20
N ALA A 17 35.49 -3.41 -4.81
CA ALA A 17 34.59 -3.99 -5.80
C ALA A 17 33.31 -4.50 -5.14
N ASP A 18 33.43 -5.15 -3.99
CA ASP A 18 32.30 -5.64 -3.22
C ASP A 18 31.44 -4.49 -2.67
N VAL A 19 32.09 -3.42 -2.20
CA VAL A 19 31.42 -2.19 -1.75
C VAL A 19 30.62 -1.55 -2.89
N ALA A 20 31.23 -1.38 -4.07
CA ALA A 20 30.56 -0.80 -5.24
C ALA A 20 29.36 -1.66 -5.68
N GLN A 21 29.48 -2.98 -5.57
CA GLN A 21 28.37 -3.90 -5.84
C GLN A 21 27.23 -3.72 -4.84
N VAL A 22 27.51 -3.68 -3.54
CA VAL A 22 26.49 -3.48 -2.50
C VAL A 22 25.83 -2.11 -2.64
N GLN A 23 26.59 -1.04 -2.95
CA GLN A 23 26.03 0.29 -3.24
C GLN A 23 25.06 0.26 -4.42
N THR A 24 25.44 -0.40 -5.52
CA THR A 24 24.59 -0.57 -6.71
C THR A 24 23.29 -1.29 -6.36
N LEU A 25 23.37 -2.39 -5.60
CA LEU A 25 22.19 -3.15 -5.19
C LEU A 25 21.32 -2.38 -4.18
N LEU A 26 21.92 -1.66 -3.22
CA LEU A 26 21.20 -0.80 -2.28
C LEU A 26 20.46 0.31 -3.02
N ASN A 27 21.10 0.97 -4.00
CA ASN A 27 20.48 2.01 -4.81
C ASN A 27 19.24 1.51 -5.58
N ALA A 28 19.21 0.25 -6.01
CA ALA A 28 18.03 -0.33 -6.65
C ALA A 28 16.80 -0.42 -5.72
N VAL A 29 17.01 -0.43 -4.41
CA VAL A 29 15.93 -0.54 -3.39
C VAL A 29 15.89 0.67 -2.44
N ILE A 30 16.75 1.68 -2.63
CA ILE A 30 16.99 2.76 -1.66
C ILE A 30 15.74 3.61 -1.41
N GLY A 31 14.89 3.78 -2.43
CA GLY A 31 13.61 4.46 -2.30
C GLY A 31 12.63 3.74 -1.36
N LEU A 32 12.68 2.41 -1.29
CA LEU A 32 11.86 1.62 -0.35
C LEU A 32 12.34 1.77 1.10
N LEU A 33 13.57 2.24 1.29
CA LEU A 33 14.16 2.55 2.59
C LEU A 33 13.92 4.00 3.01
N GLY A 34 13.37 4.85 2.12
CA GLY A 34 13.19 6.28 2.38
C GLY A 34 14.51 7.05 2.51
N LEU A 35 15.58 6.55 1.88
CA LEU A 35 16.92 7.14 1.94
C LEU A 35 17.31 7.79 0.61
N ALA A 36 18.24 8.74 0.67
CA ALA A 36 18.87 9.30 -0.52
C ALA A 36 19.78 8.26 -1.21
N PRO A 37 19.93 8.30 -2.53
CA PRO A 37 20.88 7.46 -3.26
C PRO A 37 22.30 7.60 -2.72
N LEU A 38 23.03 6.49 -2.71
CA LEU A 38 24.45 6.42 -2.37
C LEU A 38 25.29 6.69 -3.63
N ASP A 39 26.47 7.29 -3.46
CA ASP A 39 27.48 7.32 -4.50
C ASP A 39 28.02 5.90 -4.71
N ALA A 40 28.03 5.41 -5.96
CA ALA A 40 28.54 4.08 -6.31
C ALA A 40 30.06 4.12 -6.55
N ASP A 41 30.80 4.62 -5.56
CA ASP A 41 32.23 4.94 -5.63
C ASP A 41 33.16 3.83 -5.07
N GLY A 42 32.56 2.81 -4.44
CA GLY A 42 33.25 1.74 -3.74
C GLY A 42 33.75 2.11 -2.34
N LEU A 43 33.26 3.20 -1.74
CA LEU A 43 33.61 3.63 -0.38
C LEU A 43 32.52 3.29 0.64
N CYS A 44 32.89 2.52 1.67
CA CYS A 44 31.97 2.16 2.75
C CYS A 44 31.87 3.29 3.79
N GLY A 45 31.18 4.37 3.43
CA GLY A 45 30.90 5.50 4.32
C GLY A 45 29.76 5.27 5.31
N LYS A 46 29.58 6.21 6.25
CA LYS A 46 28.49 6.16 7.25
C LYS A 46 27.09 6.06 6.62
N GLY A 47 26.87 6.74 5.48
CA GLY A 47 25.60 6.67 4.75
C GLY A 47 25.30 5.27 4.22
N MET A 48 26.31 4.57 3.74
CA MET A 48 26.18 3.19 3.29
C MET A 48 25.89 2.24 4.46
N ILE A 49 26.60 2.37 5.59
CA ILE A 49 26.34 1.56 6.79
C ILE A 49 24.91 1.79 7.29
N ALA A 50 24.44 3.04 7.30
CA ALA A 50 23.06 3.36 7.66
C ALA A 50 22.05 2.70 6.70
N ALA A 51 22.34 2.70 5.40
CA ALA A 51 21.50 2.03 4.40
C ALA A 51 21.48 0.49 4.60
N ILE A 52 22.61 -0.13 4.93
CA ILE A 52 22.66 -1.56 5.28
C ILE A 52 21.81 -1.85 6.52
N LYS A 53 21.95 -1.04 7.58
CA LYS A 53 21.16 -1.21 8.81
C LYS A 53 19.66 -1.02 8.56
N ALA A 54 19.28 -0.03 7.76
CA ALA A 54 17.90 0.20 7.35
C ALA A 54 17.35 -0.98 6.55
N PHE A 55 18.14 -1.51 5.60
CA PHE A 55 17.76 -2.68 4.83
C PHE A 55 17.55 -3.93 5.70
N GLN A 56 18.49 -4.20 6.61
CA GLN A 56 18.40 -5.31 7.55
C GLN A 56 17.15 -5.22 8.42
N PHE A 57 16.92 -4.07 9.04
CA PHE A 57 15.71 -3.82 9.82
C PHE A 57 14.44 -4.06 8.99
N ARG A 58 14.38 -3.46 7.79
CA ARG A 58 13.18 -3.42 6.96
C ARG A 58 12.83 -4.74 6.27
N PHE A 59 13.83 -5.49 5.80
CA PHE A 59 13.65 -6.63 4.90
C PHE A 59 14.05 -7.98 5.48
N THR A 60 14.83 -8.00 6.57
CA THR A 60 15.24 -9.25 7.21
C THR A 60 14.56 -9.49 8.56
N GLY A 61 13.94 -8.46 9.15
CA GLY A 61 13.25 -8.53 10.44
C GLY A 61 14.19 -8.50 11.64
N LEU A 62 15.46 -8.13 11.44
CA LEU A 62 16.43 -7.97 12.51
C LEU A 62 16.07 -6.77 13.38
N THR A 63 15.88 -6.99 14.68
CA THR A 63 15.61 -5.93 15.66
C THR A 63 16.87 -5.18 16.09
N ALA A 64 18.05 -5.78 15.86
CA ALA A 64 19.36 -5.18 16.10
C ALA A 64 20.23 -5.34 14.82
N PRO A 65 20.11 -4.42 13.84
CA PRO A 65 20.86 -4.49 12.60
C PRO A 65 22.35 -4.16 12.84
N ASP A 66 23.22 -5.10 12.49
CA ASP A 66 24.68 -4.99 12.68
C ASP A 66 25.36 -4.10 11.63
N GLY A 67 24.71 -3.82 10.49
CA GLY A 67 25.27 -3.02 9.41
C GLY A 67 26.30 -3.73 8.54
N ARG A 68 26.36 -5.07 8.60
CA ARG A 68 27.32 -5.89 7.85
C ARG A 68 26.63 -6.84 6.87
N MET A 69 27.27 -7.08 5.72
CA MET A 69 26.86 -8.04 4.71
C MET A 69 28.02 -8.99 4.42
N ASP A 70 27.82 -10.28 4.67
CA ASP A 70 28.82 -11.32 4.40
C ASP A 70 28.56 -12.04 3.05
N PRO A 71 29.62 -12.54 2.39
CA PRO A 71 29.50 -13.38 1.19
C PRO A 71 28.56 -14.57 1.40
N GLY A 72 27.55 -14.69 0.53
CA GLY A 72 26.52 -15.73 0.65
C GLY A 72 25.61 -15.60 1.87
N GLY A 73 25.75 -14.54 2.67
CA GLY A 73 24.96 -14.30 3.87
C GLY A 73 23.50 -13.95 3.57
N ARG A 74 22.62 -14.20 4.54
CA ARG A 74 21.16 -13.97 4.42
C ARG A 74 20.83 -12.55 3.99
N THR A 75 21.49 -11.54 4.56
CA THR A 75 21.26 -10.13 4.23
C THR A 75 21.60 -9.84 2.77
N PHE A 76 22.74 -10.32 2.29
CA PHE A 76 23.17 -10.11 0.90
C PHE A 76 22.27 -10.83 -0.10
N LEU A 77 21.90 -12.10 0.17
CA LEU A 77 20.97 -12.85 -0.67
C LEU A 77 19.59 -12.16 -0.76
N LYS A 78 19.11 -11.63 0.37
CA LYS A 78 17.85 -10.87 0.40
C LYS A 78 17.96 -9.60 -0.42
N LEU A 79 19.06 -8.86 -0.29
CA LEU A 79 19.32 -7.65 -1.08
C LEU A 79 19.36 -7.97 -2.57
N GLN A 80 20.08 -9.01 -2.98
CA GLN A 80 20.14 -9.44 -4.38
C GLN A 80 18.75 -9.81 -4.92
N SER A 81 17.95 -10.55 -4.15
CA SER A 81 16.57 -10.89 -4.54
C SER A 81 15.66 -9.66 -4.67
N ALA A 82 15.79 -8.69 -3.74
CA ALA A 82 14.99 -7.47 -3.73
C ALA A 82 15.38 -6.55 -4.90
N ALA A 83 16.67 -6.40 -5.17
CA ALA A 83 17.18 -5.63 -6.30
C ALA A 83 16.78 -6.28 -7.64
N ALA A 84 16.83 -7.61 -7.76
CA ALA A 84 16.35 -8.31 -8.95
C ALA A 84 14.85 -8.11 -9.16
N ALA A 85 14.05 -8.16 -8.09
CA ALA A 85 12.62 -7.87 -8.16
C ALA A 85 12.35 -6.40 -8.58
N ALA A 86 13.12 -5.45 -8.04
CA ALA A 86 13.03 -4.04 -8.43
C ALA A 86 13.41 -3.82 -9.90
N ALA A 87 14.43 -4.51 -10.42
CA ALA A 87 14.84 -4.43 -11.82
C ALA A 87 13.84 -5.06 -12.80
N GLN A 88 13.02 -6.01 -12.33
CA GLN A 88 11.92 -6.59 -13.11
C GLN A 88 10.64 -5.75 -13.06
N GLN A 89 10.53 -4.80 -12.13
CA GLN A 89 9.43 -3.87 -12.13
C GLN A 89 9.67 -2.83 -13.23
N PRO A 90 8.72 -2.64 -14.16
CA PRO A 90 8.80 -1.50 -15.07
C PRO A 90 8.90 -0.21 -14.25
N PRO A 91 9.60 0.83 -14.74
CA PRO A 91 9.70 2.10 -14.04
C PRO A 91 8.29 2.55 -13.61
N PRO A 92 8.12 3.12 -12.40
CA PRO A 92 6.81 3.55 -11.94
C PRO A 92 6.22 4.47 -13.00
N LYS A 93 5.17 3.97 -13.67
CA LYS A 93 4.48 4.71 -14.72
C LYS A 93 3.96 6.00 -14.09
N PRO A 94 4.13 7.17 -14.74
CA PRO A 94 3.49 8.39 -14.27
C PRO A 94 2.01 8.09 -14.00
N ALA A 95 1.54 8.44 -12.80
CA ALA A 95 0.19 8.10 -12.36
C ALA A 95 -0.83 8.70 -13.34
N THR A 96 -1.36 7.86 -14.22
CA THR A 96 -2.43 8.26 -15.14
C THR A 96 -3.68 8.46 -14.32
N LYS A 97 -4.51 9.46 -14.67
CA LYS A 97 -5.85 9.61 -14.07
C LYS A 97 -6.83 8.52 -14.50
N LEU A 98 -6.46 7.73 -15.51
CA LEU A 98 -7.27 6.63 -16.04
C LEU A 98 -7.55 5.57 -14.97
N SER A 99 -8.80 5.12 -14.88
CA SER A 99 -9.23 4.03 -14.01
C SER A 99 -8.41 2.75 -14.28
N GLY A 100 -8.19 1.96 -13.24
CA GLY A 100 -7.36 0.76 -13.31
C GLY A 100 -6.61 0.49 -12.02
N ALA A 101 -5.85 -0.60 -12.02
CA ALA A 101 -5.11 -1.06 -10.84
C ALA A 101 -4.11 -0.01 -10.33
N ASP A 102 -3.39 0.65 -11.24
CA ASP A 102 -2.36 1.64 -10.88
C ASP A 102 -2.98 2.89 -10.23
N TRP A 103 -4.07 3.41 -10.81
CA TRP A 103 -4.78 4.54 -10.23
C TRP A 103 -5.34 4.18 -8.86
N TRP A 104 -5.94 2.99 -8.71
CA TRP A 104 -6.48 2.55 -7.43
C TRP A 104 -5.40 2.44 -6.36
N ARG A 105 -4.28 1.78 -6.65
CA ARG A 105 -3.16 1.65 -5.70
C ARG A 105 -2.60 3.00 -5.26
N ALA A 106 -2.50 3.95 -6.19
CA ALA A 106 -1.99 5.29 -5.90
C ALA A 106 -2.95 6.16 -5.08
N ASN A 107 -4.27 5.94 -5.17
CA ASN A 107 -5.27 6.85 -4.61
C ASN A 107 -6.09 6.29 -3.45
N GLN A 108 -6.16 4.96 -3.28
CA GLN A 108 -7.08 4.34 -2.32
C GLN A 108 -6.96 4.83 -0.88
N GLY A 109 -5.75 5.22 -0.45
CA GLY A 109 -5.50 5.75 0.89
C GLY A 109 -6.30 7.01 1.22
N LYS A 110 -6.69 7.80 0.19
CA LYS A 110 -7.54 9.00 0.33
C LYS A 110 -8.99 8.66 0.66
N TYR A 111 -9.39 7.40 0.43
CA TYR A 111 -10.78 6.94 0.50
C TYR A 111 -10.93 5.77 1.49
N ALA A 112 -10.17 5.80 2.59
CA ALA A 112 -10.27 4.81 3.64
C ALA A 112 -11.64 4.85 4.34
N ASN A 113 -12.17 3.68 4.70
CA ASN A 113 -13.30 3.59 5.64
C ASN A 113 -12.80 3.85 7.07
N SER A 114 -13.72 4.23 7.94
CA SER A 114 -13.44 4.38 9.37
C SER A 114 -13.94 3.18 10.16
N ALA A 115 -13.23 2.88 11.26
CA ALA A 115 -13.67 2.02 12.36
C ALA A 115 -13.85 2.80 13.67
N ALA A 116 -13.72 4.13 13.65
CA ALA A 116 -13.85 4.95 14.83
C ALA A 116 -15.31 5.26 15.14
N LEU A 117 -15.71 5.11 16.41
CA LEU A 117 -17.04 5.52 16.87
C LEU A 117 -17.27 7.03 16.68
N SER A 118 -16.21 7.84 16.78
CA SER A 118 -16.29 9.30 16.60
C SER A 118 -16.89 9.71 15.26
N ASP A 119 -16.73 8.88 14.23
CA ASP A 119 -17.04 9.23 12.85
C ASP A 119 -18.49 8.87 12.48
N LEU A 120 -19.20 8.17 13.36
CA LEU A 120 -20.64 7.90 13.25
C LEU A 120 -21.45 9.20 13.29
N ALA A 121 -22.67 9.15 12.74
CA ALA A 121 -23.61 10.26 12.79
C ALA A 121 -23.94 10.63 14.24
N PRO A 122 -24.08 11.92 14.61
CA PRO A 122 -24.07 12.36 16.01
C PRO A 122 -25.04 11.61 16.93
N ALA A 123 -26.30 11.49 16.54
CA ALA A 123 -27.31 10.83 17.36
C ALA A 123 -27.07 9.31 17.51
N PHE A 124 -26.55 8.65 16.47
CA PHE A 124 -26.23 7.22 16.51
C PHE A 124 -24.93 6.97 17.28
N ARG A 125 -23.91 7.81 17.07
CA ARG A 125 -22.62 7.80 17.75
C ARG A 125 -22.78 7.75 19.26
N ASP A 126 -23.57 8.66 19.82
CA ASP A 126 -23.64 8.82 21.27
C ASP A 126 -24.32 7.59 21.90
N LYS A 127 -25.30 7.00 21.21
CA LYS A 127 -25.92 5.72 21.60
C LYS A 127 -24.94 4.56 21.46
N ALA A 128 -24.21 4.47 20.35
CA ALA A 128 -23.21 3.42 20.11
C ALA A 128 -22.08 3.45 21.14
N LYS A 129 -21.58 4.64 21.49
CA LYS A 129 -20.57 4.80 22.56
C LYS A 129 -21.06 4.29 23.90
N ARG A 130 -22.29 4.63 24.30
CA ARG A 130 -22.89 4.15 25.56
C ARG A 130 -23.08 2.63 25.55
N PHE A 131 -23.53 2.08 24.42
CA PHE A 131 -23.71 0.64 24.26
C PHE A 131 -22.37 -0.12 24.36
N VAL A 132 -21.34 0.33 23.64
CA VAL A 132 -20.00 -0.28 23.70
C VAL A 132 -19.38 -0.15 25.09
N ALA A 133 -19.58 0.97 25.78
CA ALA A 133 -19.13 1.15 27.16
C ALA A 133 -19.81 0.13 28.09
N ALA A 134 -21.14 0.02 28.02
CA ALA A 134 -21.89 -0.92 28.86
C ALA A 134 -21.48 -2.39 28.64
N LEU A 135 -21.18 -2.79 27.40
CA LEU A 135 -20.64 -4.13 27.11
C LEU A 135 -19.29 -4.36 27.78
N ARG A 136 -18.39 -3.38 27.70
CA ARG A 136 -17.05 -3.46 28.30
C ARG A 136 -17.12 -3.46 29.83
N ASP A 137 -18.00 -2.65 30.40
CA ASP A 137 -18.23 -2.61 31.86
C ASP A 137 -18.79 -3.95 32.37
N ALA A 138 -19.55 -4.66 31.55
CA ALA A 138 -20.02 -6.02 31.82
C ALA A 138 -18.96 -7.11 31.60
N GLY A 139 -17.73 -6.75 31.23
CA GLY A 139 -16.61 -7.66 31.03
C GLY A 139 -16.46 -8.22 29.61
N ALA A 140 -17.27 -7.78 28.64
CA ALA A 140 -17.15 -8.23 27.26
C ALA A 140 -15.99 -7.55 26.52
N THR A 141 -15.34 -8.28 25.62
CA THR A 141 -14.38 -7.74 24.67
C THR A 141 -15.10 -7.28 23.41
N VAL A 142 -14.95 -6.00 23.03
CA VAL A 142 -15.59 -5.43 21.84
C VAL A 142 -14.55 -4.92 20.86
N THR A 143 -14.50 -5.52 19.68
CA THR A 143 -13.65 -5.12 18.54
C THR A 143 -14.51 -4.54 17.42
N ILE A 144 -14.24 -3.30 17.05
CA ILE A 144 -14.97 -2.59 15.99
C ILE A 144 -14.28 -2.84 14.65
N GLY A 145 -15.00 -3.48 13.72
CA GLY A 145 -14.52 -3.77 12.37
C GLY A 145 -14.79 -2.65 11.39
N ALA A 146 -15.95 -2.00 11.47
CA ALA A 146 -16.31 -0.88 10.60
C ALA A 146 -17.35 0.04 11.25
N THR A 147 -17.22 1.34 10.99
CA THR A 147 -18.24 2.33 11.33
C THR A 147 -18.71 3.03 10.05
N ARG A 148 -17.95 4.03 9.59
CA ARG A 148 -18.33 4.88 8.47
C ARG A 148 -17.64 4.47 7.18
N ARG A 149 -18.43 4.15 6.16
CA ARG A 149 -17.94 3.93 4.79
C ARG A 149 -17.74 5.28 4.11
N ASN A 150 -16.57 5.46 3.50
CA ASN A 150 -16.29 6.66 2.73
C ASN A 150 -17.20 6.72 1.50
N GLN A 151 -17.90 7.85 1.30
CA GLN A 151 -18.86 8.01 0.21
C GLN A 151 -18.20 7.91 -1.17
N THR A 152 -17.03 8.51 -1.35
CA THR A 152 -16.24 8.40 -2.59
C THR A 152 -15.75 6.98 -2.83
N ARG A 153 -15.38 6.24 -1.78
CA ARG A 153 -15.05 4.81 -1.91
C ARG A 153 -16.24 4.00 -2.41
N ALA A 154 -17.42 4.18 -1.80
CA ALA A 154 -18.64 3.50 -2.22
C ALA A 154 -19.00 3.85 -3.68
N TRP A 155 -18.83 5.12 -4.04
CA TRP A 155 -19.00 5.62 -5.40
C TRP A 155 -18.05 4.93 -6.40
N LEU A 156 -16.75 4.86 -6.09
CA LEU A 156 -15.75 4.17 -6.91
C LEU A 156 -16.11 2.69 -7.10
N MET A 157 -16.48 2.00 -6.01
CA MET A 157 -16.88 0.59 -6.05
C MET A 157 -18.12 0.37 -6.93
N HIS A 158 -19.13 1.24 -6.81
CA HIS A 158 -20.35 1.16 -7.60
C HIS A 158 -20.08 1.31 -9.09
N HIS A 159 -19.36 2.38 -9.48
CA HIS A 159 -19.16 2.69 -10.89
C HIS A 159 -18.14 1.76 -11.57
N CYS A 160 -17.10 1.28 -10.88
CA CYS A 160 -16.24 0.27 -11.47
C CYS A 160 -17.01 -1.03 -11.75
N PHE A 161 -17.91 -1.45 -10.85
CA PHE A 161 -18.75 -2.62 -11.07
C PHE A 161 -19.67 -2.41 -12.28
N MET A 162 -20.39 -1.28 -12.34
CA MET A 162 -21.33 -1.00 -13.44
C MET A 162 -20.62 -1.00 -14.80
N ILE A 163 -19.45 -0.36 -14.91
CA ILE A 163 -18.66 -0.36 -16.15
C ILE A 163 -18.14 -1.77 -16.47
N ALA A 164 -17.57 -2.46 -15.49
CA ALA A 164 -17.00 -3.80 -15.68
C ALA A 164 -18.04 -4.82 -16.15
N LYS A 165 -19.30 -4.68 -15.70
CA LYS A 165 -20.43 -5.50 -16.15
C LYS A 165 -21.09 -5.02 -17.44
N GLY A 166 -20.61 -3.93 -18.04
CA GLY A 166 -21.22 -3.34 -19.24
C GLY A 166 -22.62 -2.77 -18.99
N GLN A 167 -22.93 -2.42 -17.74
CA GLN A 167 -24.22 -1.85 -17.33
C GLN A 167 -24.21 -0.32 -17.34
N MET A 168 -23.05 0.30 -17.59
CA MET A 168 -22.87 1.76 -17.68
C MET A 168 -21.72 2.05 -18.63
N GLU A 169 -21.92 3.01 -19.54
CA GLU A 169 -20.85 3.52 -20.38
C GLU A 169 -19.91 4.41 -19.54
N PRO A 170 -18.58 4.35 -19.79
CA PRO A 170 -17.61 5.14 -19.02
C PRO A 170 -17.85 6.65 -19.03
N ALA A 171 -18.39 7.18 -20.13
CA ALA A 171 -18.72 8.59 -20.30
C ALA A 171 -19.95 9.03 -19.49
N ASP A 172 -20.83 8.08 -19.13
CA ASP A 172 -22.08 8.36 -18.39
C ASP A 172 -21.87 8.39 -16.87
N VAL A 173 -20.68 8.06 -16.40
CA VAL A 173 -20.36 8.11 -14.97
C VAL A 173 -20.45 9.56 -14.47
N PRO A 174 -21.29 9.88 -13.47
CA PRO A 174 -21.43 11.24 -12.97
C PRO A 174 -20.10 11.80 -12.46
N ARG A 175 -19.79 13.06 -12.73
CA ARG A 175 -18.56 13.68 -12.20
C ARG A 175 -18.58 13.68 -10.67
N ASN A 176 -17.50 13.21 -10.05
CA ASN A 176 -17.29 13.31 -8.61
C ASN A 176 -16.18 14.33 -8.30
N PRO A 177 -16.49 15.53 -7.77
CA PRO A 177 -15.48 16.57 -7.48
C PRO A 177 -14.41 16.14 -6.47
N ALA A 178 -14.68 15.14 -5.63
CA ALA A 178 -13.73 14.60 -4.65
C ALA A 178 -12.83 13.49 -5.23
N CYS A 179 -12.99 13.16 -6.52
CA CYS A 179 -12.31 12.05 -7.16
C CYS A 179 -11.92 12.38 -8.62
N ASP A 180 -10.64 12.63 -8.84
CA ASP A 180 -10.07 12.95 -10.15
C ASP A 180 -9.68 11.66 -10.91
N ILE A 181 -10.66 10.77 -11.06
CA ILE A 181 -10.56 9.54 -11.86
C ILE A 181 -11.17 9.77 -13.24
N VAL A 182 -10.57 9.18 -14.27
CA VAL A 182 -11.05 9.20 -15.64
C VAL A 182 -11.43 7.78 -16.04
N TRP A 183 -12.73 7.54 -16.25
CA TRP A 183 -13.25 6.23 -16.62
C TRP A 183 -13.17 5.94 -18.11
N ASP A 184 -13.33 6.97 -18.94
CA ASP A 184 -13.25 6.87 -20.40
C ASP A 184 -11.79 6.90 -20.86
N HIS A 185 -11.34 5.80 -21.45
CA HIS A 185 -9.97 5.63 -21.95
C HIS A 185 -9.87 5.95 -23.45
N GLY A 186 -10.96 6.47 -24.07
CA GLY A 186 -11.11 6.62 -25.52
C GLY A 186 -11.27 5.28 -26.26
N ASP A 187 -11.40 4.18 -25.50
CA ASP A 187 -11.51 2.80 -25.99
C ASP A 187 -12.38 2.01 -24.99
N PRO A 188 -13.56 1.52 -25.41
CA PRO A 188 -14.48 0.82 -24.51
C PRO A 188 -13.89 -0.44 -23.88
N ALA A 189 -13.02 -1.17 -24.58
CA ALA A 189 -12.39 -2.37 -24.04
C ALA A 189 -11.35 -2.04 -22.96
N LYS A 190 -10.58 -0.96 -23.14
CA LYS A 190 -9.63 -0.47 -22.13
C LYS A 190 -10.34 0.06 -20.90
N SER A 191 -11.42 0.83 -21.08
CA SER A 191 -12.24 1.33 -19.97
C SER A 191 -12.86 0.19 -19.14
N ARG A 192 -13.45 -0.82 -19.79
CA ARG A 192 -14.00 -2.00 -19.11
C ARG A 192 -12.92 -2.78 -18.36
N ARG A 193 -11.74 -2.95 -18.96
CA ARG A 193 -10.61 -3.62 -18.29
C ARG A 193 -10.15 -2.85 -17.05
N GLY A 194 -9.95 -1.54 -17.14
CA GLY A 194 -9.55 -0.73 -15.99
C GLY A 194 -10.58 -0.76 -14.86
N ALA A 195 -11.87 -0.73 -15.21
CA ALA A 195 -12.94 -0.90 -14.23
C ALA A 195 -12.94 -2.29 -13.59
N GLN A 196 -12.73 -3.36 -14.37
CA GLN A 196 -12.65 -4.74 -13.86
C GLN A 196 -11.47 -4.93 -12.91
N GLU A 197 -10.29 -4.41 -13.24
CA GLU A 197 -9.12 -4.45 -12.35
C GLU A 197 -9.42 -3.82 -10.98
N MET A 198 -10.15 -2.69 -10.96
CA MET A 198 -10.58 -2.06 -9.72
C MET A 198 -11.61 -2.91 -8.99
N ALA A 199 -12.60 -3.48 -9.69
CA ALA A 199 -13.61 -4.35 -9.09
C ALA A 199 -12.99 -5.58 -8.41
N ASP A 200 -11.95 -6.17 -9.01
CA ASP A 200 -11.18 -7.29 -8.46
C ASP A 200 -10.41 -6.87 -7.20
N LEU A 201 -9.74 -5.71 -7.23
CA LEU A 201 -9.01 -5.14 -6.08
C LEU A 201 -9.94 -4.76 -4.92
N PHE A 202 -11.19 -4.42 -5.22
CA PHE A 202 -12.24 -4.23 -4.22
C PHE A 202 -12.91 -5.53 -3.77
N SER A 203 -12.65 -6.65 -4.46
CA SER A 203 -13.29 -7.95 -4.24
C SER A 203 -14.83 -7.87 -4.30
N ILE A 204 -15.35 -7.16 -5.31
CA ILE A 204 -16.79 -6.91 -5.46
C ILE A 204 -17.46 -8.13 -6.13
N VAL A 205 -18.44 -8.71 -5.42
CA VAL A 205 -19.28 -9.80 -5.96
C VAL A 205 -20.62 -9.28 -6.45
N TYR A 206 -21.24 -8.38 -5.69
CA TYR A 206 -22.55 -7.79 -5.97
C TYR A 206 -22.47 -6.28 -6.10
N LEU A 207 -23.43 -5.68 -6.81
CA LEU A 207 -23.50 -4.23 -7.03
C LEU A 207 -23.40 -3.47 -5.68
N PRO A 208 -22.35 -2.64 -5.48
CA PRO A 208 -22.22 -1.86 -4.26
C PRO A 208 -23.31 -0.81 -4.15
N SER A 209 -23.99 -0.77 -3.00
CA SER A 209 -25.01 0.24 -2.73
C SER A 209 -24.39 1.62 -2.45
N LEU A 210 -25.00 2.66 -3.03
CA LEU A 210 -24.70 4.08 -2.76
C LEU A 210 -25.49 4.65 -1.57
N THR A 211 -26.43 3.88 -1.01
CA THR A 211 -27.40 4.33 0.01
C THR A 211 -27.36 3.46 1.27
N SER A 212 -26.16 2.98 1.65
CA SER A 212 -25.96 2.15 2.83
C SER A 212 -25.92 2.97 4.13
N ARG A 213 -26.45 2.40 5.24
CA ARG A 213 -26.32 2.97 6.58
C ARG A 213 -24.87 3.20 7.02
N HIS A 214 -23.90 2.43 6.52
CA HIS A 214 -22.48 2.72 6.78
C HIS A 214 -22.02 4.03 6.14
N ILE A 215 -22.56 4.41 4.98
CA ILE A 215 -22.21 5.69 4.32
C ILE A 215 -22.76 6.85 5.16
N GLU A 216 -23.98 6.71 5.67
CA GLU A 216 -24.61 7.68 6.55
C GLU A 216 -23.96 7.76 7.94
N GLY A 217 -23.14 6.78 8.33
CA GLY A 217 -22.58 6.68 9.69
C GLY A 217 -23.62 6.21 10.72
N ASN A 218 -24.64 5.48 10.29
CA ASN A 218 -25.73 4.93 11.10
C ASN A 218 -25.65 3.41 11.28
N ALA A 219 -24.48 2.81 11.04
CA ALA A 219 -24.23 1.37 11.19
C ALA A 219 -22.85 1.11 11.79
N ILE A 220 -22.70 -0.05 12.42
CA ILE A 220 -21.46 -0.51 13.03
C ILE A 220 -21.35 -2.02 12.89
N ASP A 221 -20.21 -2.49 12.40
CA ASP A 221 -19.83 -3.90 12.42
C ASP A 221 -18.87 -4.10 13.57
N MET A 222 -19.21 -4.99 14.51
CA MET A 222 -18.37 -5.30 15.65
C MET A 222 -18.44 -6.78 16.02
N THR A 223 -17.37 -7.28 16.61
CA THR A 223 -17.32 -8.59 17.27
C THR A 223 -17.38 -8.37 18.78
N ILE A 224 -18.22 -9.15 19.45
CA ILE A 224 -18.39 -9.16 20.91
C ILE A 224 -18.05 -10.57 21.38
N ALA A 225 -17.13 -10.69 22.33
CA ALA A 225 -16.67 -11.96 22.90
C ALA A 225 -16.63 -11.88 24.43
#